data_AF-A0A0S6U3P3-F1
#
_entry.id   AF-A0A0S6U3P3-F1
#
_cell.length_a   1.000
_cell.length_b   1.000
_cell.length_c   1.000
_cell.angle_alpha   90.00
_cell.angle_beta   90.00
_cell.angle_gamma   90.00
#
_symmetry.space_group_name_H-M   'P 1'
#
loop_
_entity.id
_entity.type
_entity.pdbx_description
1 polymer ?
#
loop_
_entity_poly.entity_id
_entity_poly.type
_entity_poly.pdbx_seq_one_letter_code
_entity_poly.pdbx_strand_id
1 'polypeptide(L)'
;MKNRFGTALNCIDGRVQIPVTNWLKENFAVDYVDLITEPGIDKVLSQGQWPEIERLREKVIISITAHSSNVVAVVGHYDCAANPVSDCRHFQEIVVSTYVVKSWRLPVRVVGLWVDAFSCVHVVSI
;
A
#
# COMPACT_ATOMS: atom_id res chain seq x y z
N MET A 1 8.08 -15.09 21.18
CA MET A 1 7.90 -13.69 20.77
C MET A 1 6.73 -13.66 19.79
N LYS A 2 5.82 -12.68 19.88
CA LYS A 2 4.71 -12.57 18.90
C LYS A 2 5.28 -11.92 17.63
N ASN A 3 5.13 -12.59 16.50
CA ASN A 3 5.59 -12.07 15.20
C ASN A 3 4.89 -10.73 14.91
N ARG A 4 5.63 -9.76 14.38
CA ARG A 4 5.15 -8.43 14.01
C ARG A 4 4.78 -8.40 12.53
N PHE A 5 3.65 -7.80 12.21
CA PHE A 5 3.14 -7.72 10.85
C PHE A 5 2.99 -6.27 10.41
N GLY A 6 3.19 -6.05 9.12
CA GLY A 6 2.73 -4.87 8.39
C GLY A 6 1.79 -5.30 7.27
N THR A 7 1.10 -4.34 6.67
CA THR A 7 0.22 -4.57 5.52
C THR A 7 0.67 -3.69 4.36
N ALA A 8 0.66 -4.21 3.14
CA ALA A 8 0.85 -3.41 1.93
C ALA A 8 -0.33 -3.59 0.97
N LEU A 9 -0.96 -2.48 0.62
CA LEU A 9 -1.85 -2.33 -0.51
C LEU A 9 -0.97 -2.07 -1.73
N ASN A 10 -0.74 -3.10 -2.53
CA ASN A 10 0.26 -3.10 -3.61
C ASN A 10 -0.33 -3.53 -4.97
N CYS A 11 0.40 -3.28 -6.05
CA CYS A 11 0.02 -3.80 -7.36
C CYS A 11 0.24 -5.33 -7.44
N ILE A 12 -0.44 -5.98 -8.39
CA ILE A 12 -0.18 -7.39 -8.75
C ILE A 12 1.20 -7.58 -9.42
N ASP A 13 1.85 -6.49 -9.84
CA ASP A 13 3.15 -6.52 -10.49
C ASP A 13 4.22 -7.15 -9.57
N GLY A 14 4.85 -8.23 -10.03
CA GLY A 14 5.85 -8.95 -9.25
C GLY A 14 7.11 -8.14 -8.95
N ARG A 15 7.43 -7.13 -9.79
CA ARG A 15 8.62 -6.28 -9.64
C ARG A 15 8.59 -5.45 -8.36
N VAL A 16 7.40 -5.14 -7.85
CA VAL A 16 7.22 -4.19 -6.74
C VAL A 16 7.02 -4.86 -5.38
N GLN A 17 6.77 -6.17 -5.35
CA GLN A 17 6.45 -6.84 -4.08
C GLN A 17 7.65 -6.91 -3.14
N ILE A 18 8.79 -7.40 -3.61
CA ILE A 18 10.00 -7.54 -2.78
C ILE A 18 10.53 -6.18 -2.28
N PRO A 19 10.67 -5.14 -3.12
CA PRO A 19 11.12 -3.82 -2.67
C PRO A 19 10.26 -3.25 -1.53
N VAL A 20 8.94 -3.32 -1.67
CA VAL A 20 7.99 -2.83 -0.66
C VAL A 20 8.08 -3.64 0.62
N THR A 21 8.13 -4.98 0.51
CA THR A 21 8.27 -5.86 1.68
C THR A 21 9.54 -5.54 2.45
N ASN A 22 10.69 -5.44 1.78
CA ASN A 22 11.95 -5.14 2.44
C ASN A 22 11.93 -3.76 3.09
N TRP A 23 11.43 -2.75 2.38
CA TRP A 23 11.32 -1.39 2.91
C TRP A 23 10.47 -1.34 4.19
N LEU A 24 9.32 -2.02 4.22
CA LEU A 24 8.47 -2.08 5.42
C LEU A 24 9.17 -2.79 6.58
N LYS A 25 9.84 -3.92 6.31
CA LYS A 25 10.60 -4.64 7.35
C LYS A 25 11.68 -3.78 7.97
N GLU A 26 12.44 -3.05 7.14
CA GLU A 26 13.53 -2.18 7.58
C GLU A 26 13.02 -0.95 8.35
N ASN A 27 11.95 -0.29 7.88
CA ASN A 27 11.51 1.01 8.41
C ASN A 27 10.49 0.92 9.55
N PHE A 28 9.77 -0.21 9.65
CA PHE A 28 8.74 -0.42 10.68
C PHE A 28 9.06 -1.59 11.61
N ALA A 29 10.19 -2.27 11.38
CA ALA A 29 10.61 -3.44 12.13
C ALA A 29 9.46 -4.46 12.19
N VAL A 30 8.97 -4.90 11.04
CA VAL A 30 7.99 -6.00 10.94
C VAL A 30 8.70 -7.27 10.47
N ASP A 31 8.19 -8.43 10.86
CA ASP A 31 8.76 -9.73 10.48
C ASP A 31 8.13 -10.25 9.17
N TYR A 32 6.83 -9.97 9.00
CA TYR A 32 6.02 -10.35 7.85
C TYR A 32 5.21 -9.17 7.31
N VAL A 33 4.88 -9.21 6.03
CA VAL A 33 4.03 -8.21 5.36
C VAL A 33 2.88 -8.93 4.68
N ASP A 34 1.65 -8.64 5.10
CA ASP A 34 0.45 -9.09 4.40
C ASP A 34 0.28 -8.26 3.12
N LEU A 35 0.32 -8.94 1.97
CA LEU A 35 0.19 -8.31 0.66
C LEU A 35 -1.27 -8.39 0.19
N ILE A 36 -1.94 -7.24 0.17
CA ILE A 36 -3.25 -7.08 -0.45
C ILE A 36 -3.03 -6.47 -1.82
N THR A 37 -3.31 -7.23 -2.88
CA THR A 37 -2.96 -6.83 -4.25
C THR A 37 -4.18 -6.55 -5.11
N GLU A 38 -4.10 -5.50 -5.92
CA GLU A 38 -5.02 -5.18 -7.01
C GLU A 38 -4.23 -4.49 -8.15
N PRO A 39 -4.59 -4.69 -9.42
CA PRO A 39 -3.93 -4.00 -10.53
C PRO A 39 -4.16 -2.47 -10.44
N GLY A 40 -3.08 -1.69 -10.32
CA GLY A 40 -3.16 -0.22 -10.23
C GLY A 40 -3.84 0.28 -8.94
N ILE A 41 -3.45 -0.28 -7.79
CA ILE A 41 -4.15 -0.08 -6.51
C ILE A 41 -4.24 1.39 -6.04
N ASP A 42 -3.29 2.24 -6.43
CA ASP A 42 -3.32 3.68 -6.18
C ASP A 42 -4.46 4.38 -6.94
N LYS A 43 -4.74 3.97 -8.18
CA LYS A 43 -5.95 4.38 -8.90
C LYS A 43 -7.21 3.79 -8.28
N VAL A 44 -7.21 2.51 -7.90
CA VAL A 44 -8.39 1.86 -7.28
C VAL A 44 -8.79 2.58 -6.00
N LEU A 45 -7.84 2.93 -5.13
CA LEU A 45 -8.13 3.64 -3.89
C LEU A 45 -8.51 5.11 -4.12
N SER A 46 -7.90 5.79 -5.09
CA SER A 46 -8.14 7.22 -5.33
C SER A 46 -9.37 7.53 -6.18
N GLN A 47 -9.77 6.60 -7.07
CA GLN A 47 -10.80 6.81 -8.09
C GLN A 47 -11.79 5.65 -8.22
N GLY A 48 -11.55 4.53 -7.53
CA GLY A 48 -12.41 3.34 -7.61
C GLY A 48 -13.77 3.55 -6.99
N GLN A 49 -14.66 2.60 -7.28
CA GLN A 49 -16.02 2.61 -6.72
C GLN A 49 -16.01 2.14 -5.27
N TRP A 50 -16.98 2.61 -4.49
CA TRP A 50 -17.09 2.26 -3.07
C TRP A 50 -17.02 0.75 -2.78
N PRO A 51 -17.68 -0.15 -3.53
CA PRO A 51 -17.59 -1.60 -3.27
C PRO A 51 -16.17 -2.19 -3.41
N GLU A 52 -15.35 -1.65 -4.31
CA GLU A 52 -13.96 -2.09 -4.49
C GLU A 52 -13.09 -1.63 -3.32
N ILE A 53 -13.24 -0.36 -2.93
CA ILE A 53 -12.53 0.24 -1.79
C ILE A 53 -12.92 -0.46 -0.49
N GLU A 54 -14.21 -0.78 -0.31
CA GLU A 54 -14.70 -1.45 0.90
C GLU A 54 -14.11 -2.87 1.03
N ARG A 55 -14.00 -3.63 -0.08
CA ARG A 55 -13.33 -4.94 -0.07
C ARG A 55 -11.86 -4.84 0.34
N LEU A 56 -11.15 -3.79 -0.08
CA LEU A 56 -9.76 -3.54 0.35
C LEU A 56 -9.71 -3.24 1.85
N ARG A 57 -10.62 -2.40 2.34
CA ARG A 57 -10.75 -2.06 3.75
C ARG A 57 -11.00 -3.31 4.60
N GLU A 58 -11.91 -4.20 4.20
CA GLU A 58 -12.19 -5.46 4.90
C GLU A 58 -10.93 -6.33 5.02
N LYS A 59 -10.16 -6.49 3.93
CA LYS A 59 -8.89 -7.24 3.94
C LYS A 59 -7.87 -6.60 4.90
N VAL A 60 -7.77 -5.27 4.96
CA VAL A 60 -6.89 -4.56 5.90
C VAL A 60 -7.33 -4.78 7.35
N ILE A 61 -8.64 -4.73 7.63
CA ILE A 61 -9.18 -5.02 8.97
C ILE A 61 -8.82 -6.45 9.40
N ILE A 62 -8.87 -7.43 8.51
CA ILE A 62 -8.43 -8.80 8.80
C ILE A 62 -6.94 -8.84 9.18
N SER A 63 -6.07 -8.19 8.41
CA SER A 63 -4.63 -8.13 8.74
C SER A 63 -4.37 -7.49 10.12
N ILE A 64 -5.07 -6.40 10.45
CA ILE A 64 -4.94 -5.74 11.75
C ILE A 64 -5.47 -6.63 12.89
N THR A 65 -6.65 -7.22 12.72
CA THR A 65 -7.31 -7.98 13.79
C THR A 65 -6.66 -9.35 14.04
N ALA A 66 -6.28 -10.06 12.97
CA ALA A 66 -5.67 -11.38 13.06
C ALA A 66 -4.17 -11.30 13.44
N HIS A 67 -3.44 -10.35 12.85
CA HIS A 67 -1.99 -10.30 12.97
C HIS A 67 -1.45 -9.12 13.79
N SER A 68 -2.33 -8.24 14.29
CA SER A 68 -1.93 -7.02 15.01
C SER A 68 -1.04 -6.12 14.15
N SER A 69 -1.29 -6.06 12.84
CA SER A 69 -0.57 -5.17 11.92
C SER A 69 -0.67 -3.71 12.38
N ASN A 70 0.46 -3.02 12.46
CA ASN A 70 0.54 -1.64 13.00
C ASN A 70 0.85 -0.58 11.93
N VAL A 71 1.06 -1.00 10.68
CA VAL A 71 1.37 -0.15 9.53
C VAL A 71 0.65 -0.65 8.28
N VAL A 72 0.12 0.28 7.49
CA VAL A 72 -0.44 0.05 6.16
C VAL A 72 0.30 0.92 5.16
N ALA A 73 0.98 0.30 4.19
CA ALA A 73 1.53 1.00 3.03
C ALA A 73 0.51 1.03 1.87
N VAL A 74 0.41 2.17 1.20
CA VAL A 74 -0.26 2.33 -0.09
C VAL A 74 0.80 2.55 -1.15
N VAL A 75 0.82 1.72 -2.20
CA VAL A 75 1.92 1.70 -3.16
C VAL A 75 1.44 2.02 -4.57
N GLY A 76 2.08 2.99 -5.21
CA GLY A 76 2.10 3.13 -6.67
C GLY A 76 3.49 2.77 -7.22
N HIS A 77 3.60 2.53 -8.52
CA HIS A 77 4.88 2.15 -9.11
C HIS A 77 5.06 2.59 -10.56
N TYR A 78 6.32 2.71 -10.94
CA TYR A 78 6.74 2.99 -12.31
C TYR A 78 6.25 1.91 -13.27
N ASP A 79 5.85 2.33 -14.48
CA ASP A 79 5.48 1.43 -15.58
C ASP A 79 4.33 0.47 -15.21
N CYS A 80 3.26 1.01 -14.62
CA CYS A 80 2.06 0.27 -14.26
C CYS A 80 1.13 0.05 -15.45
N ALA A 81 0.97 -1.20 -15.89
CA ALA A 81 0.09 -1.53 -17.01
C ALA A 81 -1.40 -1.23 -16.73
N ALA A 82 -1.84 -1.36 -15.48
CA ALA A 82 -3.23 -1.15 -15.08
C ALA A 82 -3.56 0.32 -14.77
N ASN A 83 -2.53 1.15 -14.62
CA ASN A 83 -2.64 2.58 -14.39
C ASN A 83 -1.59 3.31 -15.24
N PRO A 84 -1.76 3.38 -16.57
CA PRO A 84 -0.76 3.92 -17.49
C PRO A 84 -0.78 5.46 -17.49
N VAL A 85 -0.33 6.06 -16.39
CA VAL A 85 -0.26 7.50 -16.17
C VAL A 85 1.17 7.94 -15.85
N SER A 86 1.41 9.25 -15.75
CA SER A 86 2.72 9.77 -15.40
C SER A 86 3.05 9.56 -13.92
N ASP A 87 4.33 9.53 -13.57
CA ASP A 87 4.81 9.47 -12.17
C ASP A 87 4.17 10.56 -11.31
N CYS A 88 4.08 11.79 -11.82
CA CYS A 88 3.41 12.89 -11.12
C CYS A 88 1.94 12.59 -10.82
N ARG A 89 1.25 11.88 -11.71
CA ARG A 89 -0.14 11.48 -11.49
C ARG A 89 -0.22 10.37 -10.44
N HIS A 90 0.67 9.37 -10.51
CA HIS A 90 0.79 8.35 -9.47
C HIS A 90 1.02 8.98 -8.08
N PHE A 91 1.90 9.98 -7.96
CA PHE A 91 2.14 10.66 -6.67
C PHE A 91 0.87 11.28 -6.10
N GLN A 92 0.08 11.96 -6.94
CA GLN A 92 -1.20 12.52 -6.52
C GLN A 92 -2.18 11.43 -6.06
N GLU A 93 -2.26 10.33 -6.81
CA GLU A 93 -3.14 9.21 -6.51
C GLU A 93 -2.73 8.47 -5.24
N ILE A 94 -1.42 8.30 -4.99
CA ILE A 94 -0.88 7.77 -3.74
C ILE A 94 -1.28 8.67 -2.57
N VAL A 95 -1.11 9.99 -2.69
CA VAL A 95 -1.50 10.95 -1.65
C VAL A 95 -3.01 10.83 -1.34
N VAL A 96 -3.87 10.89 -2.35
CA VAL A 96 -5.33 10.74 -2.17
C VAL A 96 -5.66 9.39 -1.54
N SER A 97 -5.05 8.31 -2.02
CA SER A 97 -5.27 6.96 -1.50
C SER A 97 -4.86 6.82 -0.04
N THR A 98 -3.77 7.45 0.38
CA THR A 98 -3.39 7.46 1.81
C THR A 98 -4.42 8.18 2.67
N TYR A 99 -5.03 9.26 2.17
CA TYR A 99 -6.12 9.92 2.88
C TYR A 99 -7.39 9.05 2.94
N VAL A 100 -7.70 8.31 1.88
CA VAL A 100 -8.79 7.32 1.87
C VAL A 100 -8.55 6.26 2.95
N VAL A 101 -7.35 5.66 3.00
CA VAL A 101 -7.01 4.64 4.02
C VAL A 101 -7.06 5.23 5.43
N LYS A 102 -6.55 6.45 5.64
CA LYS A 102 -6.63 7.16 6.93
C LYS A 102 -8.07 7.45 7.35
N SER A 103 -8.96 7.75 6.39
CA SER A 103 -10.38 8.02 6.64
C SER A 103 -11.12 6.83 7.25
N TRP A 104 -10.58 5.61 7.11
CA TRP A 104 -11.13 4.41 7.75
C TRP A 104 -10.96 4.42 9.28
N ARG A 105 -10.16 5.36 9.82
CA ARG A 105 -9.93 5.58 11.27
C ARG A 105 -9.44 4.32 12.00
N LEU A 106 -8.61 3.52 11.32
CA LEU A 106 -7.97 2.35 11.89
C LEU A 106 -6.77 2.77 12.75
N PRO A 107 -6.46 2.08 13.87
CA PRO A 107 -5.41 2.46 14.81
C PRO A 107 -4.00 2.06 14.32
N VAL A 108 -3.64 2.45 13.10
CA VAL A 108 -2.40 2.07 12.42
C VAL A 108 -1.74 3.27 11.76
N ARG A 109 -0.42 3.18 11.54
CA ARG A 109 0.30 4.16 10.72
C ARG A 109 -0.02 3.90 9.25
N VAL A 110 -0.25 4.95 8.47
CA VAL A 110 -0.48 4.85 7.02
C VAL A 110 0.66 5.57 6.31
N VAL A 111 1.27 4.93 5.31
CA VAL A 111 2.36 5.52 4.52
C VAL A 111 2.10 5.33 3.03
N GLY A 112 2.32 6.37 2.24
CA GLY A 112 2.28 6.33 0.79
C GLY A 112 3.66 6.13 0.22
N LEU A 113 3.83 5.11 -0.62
CA LEU A 113 5.11 4.71 -1.21
C LEU A 113 5.05 4.73 -2.73
N TRP A 114 6.16 5.12 -3.34
CA TRP A 114 6.41 5.00 -4.77
C TRP A 114 7.58 4.05 -5.02
N VAL A 115 7.41 3.10 -5.94
CA VAL A 115 8.51 2.27 -6.45
C VAL A 115 8.94 2.77 -7.81
N ASP A 116 10.20 3.21 -7.93
CA ASP A 116 10.72 3.75 -9.18
C ASP A 116 11.23 2.67 -10.15
N ALA A 117 11.74 3.10 -11.32
CA ALA A 117 12.28 2.23 -12.36
C ALA A 117 13.50 1.39 -11.91
N PHE A 118 14.16 1.77 -10.81
CA PHE A 118 15.33 1.11 -10.25
C PHE A 118 15.00 0.25 -9.02
N SER A 119 13.70 0.02 -8.76
CA SER A 119 13.21 -0.70 -7.59
C SER A 119 13.54 -0.02 -6.25
N CYS A 120 13.84 1.28 -6.26
CA CYS A 120 13.97 2.07 -5.05
C CYS A 120 12.58 2.52 -4.56
N VAL A 121 12.40 2.50 -3.24
CA VAL A 121 11.14 2.86 -2.58
C VAL A 121 11.26 4.25 -1.97
N HIS A 122 10.35 5.14 -2.35
CA HIS A 122 10.31 6.54 -1.92
C HIS A 122 9.04 6.83 -1.14
N VAL A 123 9.14 7.60 -0.07
CA VAL A 123 7.98 8.06 0.70
C VAL A 123 7.36 9.26 0.00
N VAL A 124 6.06 9.18 -0.27
CA VAL A 124 5.28 10.25 -0.94
C VAL A 124 4.31 10.92 0.04
N SER A 125 3.81 10.18 1.04
CA SER A 125 2.81 10.67 2.00
C SER A 125 2.95 9.96 3.35
N ILE A 126 2.73 10.68 4.46
CA ILE A 126 2.71 10.17 5.85
C ILE A 126 1.51 10.69 6.60
#